data_AF-A0A816W314-F1
#
_entry.id   AF-A0A816W314-F1
#
_cell.length_a   1.000
_cell.length_b   1.000
_cell.length_c   1.000
_cell.angle_alpha   90.00
_cell.angle_beta   90.00
_cell.angle_gamma   90.00
#
_symmetry.space_group_name_H-M   'P 1'
#
loop_
_entity.id
_entity.type
_entity.pdbx_description
1 polymer ?
#
loop_
_entity_poly.entity_id
_entity_poly.type
_entity_poly.pdbx_seq_one_letter_code
_entity_poly.pdbx_strand_id
1 'polypeptide(L)'
;MVCHSAQRGFYTSPIRMKKPHITDLKLHYGENFLDIHKELLETLQEKDSTGITLLHGPPGTGKTFYLRYLINEIQGKHVIFVPPDLVN
;
A
#
# COMPACT_ATOMS: atom_id res chain seq x y z
N MET A 1 -4.27 9.89 1.16
CA MET A 1 -3.75 11.26 1.13
C MET A 1 -2.36 11.24 0.51
N VAL A 2 -1.95 12.27 -0.23
CA VAL A 2 -0.56 12.47 -0.69
C VAL A 2 0.08 13.52 0.20
N CYS A 3 1.27 13.26 0.71
CA CYS A 3 2.07 14.24 1.44
C CYS A 3 2.83 15.16 0.46
N HIS A 4 2.92 16.45 0.78
CA HIS A 4 3.66 17.47 0.02
C HIS A 4 4.54 18.28 0.97
N SER A 5 5.67 18.77 0.46
CA SER A 5 6.53 19.74 1.15
C SER A 5 6.20 21.16 0.70
N ALA A 6 6.16 22.09 1.65
CA ALA A 6 5.98 23.52 1.44
C ALA A 6 6.97 24.33 2.27
N GLN A 7 7.11 25.63 1.98
CA GLN A 7 8.01 26.54 2.70
C GLN A 7 7.81 26.56 4.23
N ARG A 8 6.64 26.15 4.73
CA ARG A 8 6.30 26.12 6.17
C ARG A 8 5.97 24.73 6.70
N GLY A 9 6.48 23.66 6.07
CA GLY A 9 6.32 22.28 6.54
C GLY A 9 5.55 21.39 5.56
N PHE A 10 4.89 20.36 6.08
CA PHE A 10 4.19 19.36 5.28
C PHE A 10 2.68 19.52 5.32
N TYR A 11 2.03 19.25 4.20
CA TYR A 11 0.57 19.19 4.13
C TYR A 11 0.13 17.99 3.30
N THR A 12 -1.14 17.59 3.47
CA THR A 12 -1.71 16.47 2.71
C THR A 12 -2.77 16.95 1.72
N SER A 13 -2.83 16.29 0.57
CA SER A 13 -3.94 16.42 -0.38
C SER A 13 -4.70 15.10 -0.54
N PRO A 14 -5.96 15.12 -0.98
CA PRO A 14 -6.67 13.91 -1.36
C PRO A 14 -5.89 13.14 -2.43
N ILE A 15 -5.80 11.83 -2.27
CA ILE A 15 -5.27 10.93 -3.31
C ILE A 15 -6.45 10.24 -3.98
N ARG A 16 -6.53 10.32 -5.31
CA ARG A 16 -7.47 9.51 -6.09
C ARG A 16 -6.71 8.31 -6.64
N MET A 17 -6.75 7.19 -5.91
CA MET A 17 -6.20 5.92 -6.40
C MET A 17 -7.30 5.16 -7.11
N LYS A 18 -7.09 4.81 -8.38
CA LYS A 18 -7.92 3.80 -9.03
C LYS A 18 -7.59 2.45 -8.38
N LYS A 19 -8.62 1.74 -7.93
CA LYS A 19 -8.48 0.35 -7.49
C LYS A 19 -7.96 -0.47 -8.67
N PRO A 20 -6.77 -1.09 -8.57
CA PRO A 20 -6.30 -1.99 -9.61
C PRO A 20 -7.28 -3.16 -9.74
N HIS A 21 -7.57 -3.55 -10.98
CA HIS A 21 -8.38 -4.73 -11.24
C HIS A 21 -7.48 -5.97 -11.18
N ILE A 22 -7.67 -6.80 -10.14
CA ILE A 22 -7.04 -8.11 -9.99
C ILE A 22 -8.15 -9.14 -10.06
N THR A 23 -8.14 -9.97 -11.10
CA THR A 23 -9.14 -11.04 -11.27
C THR A 23 -8.86 -12.23 -10.37
N ASP A 24 -7.58 -12.54 -10.19
CA ASP A 24 -7.13 -13.67 -9.39
C ASP A 24 -5.73 -13.40 -8.83
N LEU A 25 -5.62 -13.20 -7.51
CA LEU A 25 -4.35 -12.93 -6.86
C LEU A 25 -3.37 -14.11 -6.98
N LYS A 26 -3.89 -15.34 -6.97
CA LYS A 26 -3.13 -16.58 -7.09
C LYS A 26 -2.49 -16.71 -8.47
N LEU A 27 -3.23 -16.37 -9.53
CA LEU A 27 -2.69 -16.37 -10.90
C LEU A 27 -1.52 -15.39 -11.06
N HIS A 28 -1.56 -14.25 -10.38
CA HIS A 28 -0.55 -13.19 -10.54
C HIS A 28 0.65 -13.31 -9.61
N TYR A 29 0.46 -13.83 -8.39
CA TYR A 29 1.50 -13.86 -7.35
C TYR A 29 1.83 -15.26 -6.83
N GLY A 30 1.11 -16.29 -7.27
CA GLY A 30 1.28 -17.68 -6.86
C GLY A 30 0.47 -18.08 -5.63
N GLU A 31 0.28 -19.39 -5.45
CA GLU A 31 -0.49 -19.99 -4.34
C GLU A 31 -0.05 -19.47 -2.97
N ASN A 32 1.26 -19.52 -2.72
CA ASN A 32 1.85 -19.21 -1.42
C ASN A 32 1.70 -17.73 -1.05
N PHE A 33 1.36 -16.87 -2.01
CA PHE A 33 1.19 -15.45 -1.75
C PHE A 33 -0.18 -15.12 -1.14
N LEU A 34 -1.15 -16.03 -1.24
CA LEU A 34 -2.47 -15.84 -0.62
C LEU A 34 -2.37 -15.74 0.90
N ASP A 35 -1.50 -16.54 1.52
CA ASP A 35 -1.27 -16.52 2.97
C ASP A 35 -0.65 -15.19 3.41
N ILE A 36 0.35 -14.71 2.64
CA ILE A 36 0.98 -13.41 2.87
C ILE A 36 -0.04 -12.28 2.73
N HIS A 37 -0.90 -12.34 1.71
CA HIS A 37 -1.95 -11.35 1.51
C HIS A 37 -2.92 -11.31 2.69
N LYS A 38 -3.36 -12.48 3.15
CA LYS A 38 -4.27 -12.61 4.28
C LYS A 38 -3.66 -12.04 5.57
N GLU A 39 -2.43 -12.43 5.89
CA GLU A 39 -1.71 -11.95 7.08
C GLU A 39 -1.55 -10.42 7.06
N LEU A 40 -1.17 -9.85 5.91
CA LEU A 40 -1.02 -8.40 5.75
C LEU A 40 -2.35 -7.67 5.90
N LEU A 41 -3.42 -8.20 5.31
CA LEU A 41 -4.74 -7.59 5.38
C LEU A 41 -5.27 -7.60 6.83
N GLU A 42 -5.19 -8.75 7.51
CA GLU A 42 -5.58 -8.90 8.92
C GLU A 42 -4.80 -7.94 9.80
N THR A 43 -3.47 -7.91 9.67
CA THR A 43 -2.59 -7.02 10.44
C THR A 43 -2.93 -5.55 10.20
N LEU A 44 -3.15 -5.14 8.96
CA LEU A 44 -3.41 -3.73 8.64
C LEU A 44 -4.84 -3.28 9.01
N GLN A 45 -5.80 -4.20 9.12
CA GLN A 45 -7.17 -3.90 9.56
C GLN A 45 -7.33 -3.88 11.08
N GLU A 46 -6.48 -4.60 11.82
CA GLU A 46 -6.44 -4.56 13.28
C GLU A 46 -6.30 -3.12 13.79
N LYS A 47 -7.16 -2.72 14.75
CA LYS A 47 -7.36 -1.30 15.09
C LYS A 47 -6.09 -0.63 15.58
N ASP A 48 -5.35 -1.32 16.44
CA ASP A 48 -4.18 -0.81 17.14
C ASP A 48 -2.90 -1.58 16.75
N SER A 49 -2.87 -2.14 15.53
CA SER A 49 -1.66 -2.78 15.01
C SER A 49 -0.53 -1.78 14.83
N THR A 50 0.66 -2.21 15.22
CA THR A 50 1.92 -1.49 15.04
C THR A 50 2.90 -2.37 14.30
N GLY A 51 3.66 -1.82 13.36
CA GLY A 51 4.68 -2.58 12.65
C GLY A 51 5.14 -1.90 11.37
N ILE A 52 6.13 -2.50 10.73
CA ILE A 52 6.65 -2.08 9.43
C ILE A 52 6.68 -3.32 8.54
N THR A 53 5.97 -3.25 7.41
CA THR A 53 6.06 -4.24 6.34
C THR A 53 6.87 -3.65 5.19
N LEU A 54 7.89 -4.40 4.74
CA LEU A 54 8.68 -4.04 3.57
C LEU A 54 8.42 -5.03 2.43
N LEU A 55 7.91 -4.52 1.30
CA LEU A 55 7.86 -5.30 0.06
C LEU A 55 9.16 -5.12 -0.73
N HIS A 56 9.92 -6.20 -0.87
CA HIS A 56 11.18 -6.21 -1.60
C HIS A 56 11.15 -7.23 -2.75
N GLY A 57 12.04 -7.05 -3.74
CA GLY A 57 12.19 -7.96 -4.88
C GLY A 57 12.63 -7.24 -6.16
N PRO A 58 12.97 -7.98 -7.23
CA PRO A 58 13.44 -7.43 -8.50
C PRO A 58 12.52 -6.36 -9.11
N PRO A 59 13.04 -5.44 -9.94
CA PRO A 59 12.19 -4.50 -10.67
C PRO A 59 11.18 -5.25 -11.56
N GLY A 60 9.97 -4.71 -11.69
CA GLY A 60 8.90 -5.33 -12.51
C GLY A 60 8.04 -6.40 -11.81
N THR A 61 8.34 -6.81 -10.57
CA THR A 61 7.56 -7.86 -9.85
C THR A 61 6.23 -7.40 -9.24
N GLY A 62 5.65 -6.29 -9.72
CA GLY A 62 4.30 -5.87 -9.29
C GLY A 62 4.17 -5.25 -7.89
N LYS A 63 5.25 -5.01 -7.13
CA LYS A 63 5.19 -4.43 -5.76
C LYS A 63 4.28 -3.19 -5.62
N THR A 64 4.49 -2.17 -6.46
CA THR A 64 3.69 -0.94 -6.44
C THR A 64 2.24 -1.19 -6.85
N PHE A 65 2.01 -2.16 -7.74
CA PHE A 65 0.67 -2.55 -8.18
C PHE A 65 -0.08 -3.26 -7.05
N TYR A 66 0.57 -4.21 -6.36
CA TYR A 66 0.02 -4.88 -5.19
C TYR A 66 -0.25 -3.90 -4.04
N LEU A 67 0.65 -2.96 -3.73
CA LEU A 67 0.40 -1.93 -2.70
C LEU A 67 -0.87 -1.13 -2.98
N ARG A 68 -1.06 -0.71 -4.24
CA ARG A 68 -2.29 0.01 -4.64
C ARG A 68 -3.53 -0.86 -4.47
N TYR A 69 -3.44 -2.16 -4.77
CA TYR A 69 -4.54 -3.10 -4.54
C TYR A 69 -4.83 -3.25 -3.04
N LEU A 70 -3.83 -3.61 -2.23
CA LEU A 70 -3.96 -3.82 -0.79
C LEU A 70 -4.54 -2.60 -0.07
N ILE A 71 -4.08 -1.39 -0.40
CA ILE A 71 -4.59 -0.14 0.16
C ILE A 71 -6.09 0.07 -0.12
N ASN A 72 -6.60 -0.41 -1.25
CA ASN A 72 -8.03 -0.33 -1.58
C ASN A 72 -8.87 -1.41 -0.89
N GLU A 73 -8.26 -2.50 -0.40
CA GLU A 73 -8.95 -3.55 0.37
C GLU A 73 -9.10 -3.17 1.85
N ILE A 74 -8.17 -2.37 2.39
CA ILE A 74 -8.19 -1.94 3.79
C ILE A 74 -9.34 -0.95 4.03
N GLN A 75 -10.15 -1.22 5.04
CA GLN A 75 -11.26 -0.37 5.45
C GLN A 75 -10.97 0.30 6.80
N GLY A 76 -11.48 1.52 7.01
CA GLY A 76 -11.41 2.20 8.31
C GLY A 76 -10.03 2.76 8.70
N LYS A 77 -9.05 2.79 7.79
CA LYS A 77 -7.72 3.35 8.03
C LYS A 77 -7.42 4.54 7.12
N HIS A 78 -6.73 5.53 7.66
CA HIS A 78 -6.21 6.65 6.87
C HIS A 78 -4.88 6.27 6.23
N VAL A 79 -4.81 6.34 4.91
CA VAL A 79 -3.59 6.04 4.16
C VAL A 79 -2.88 7.33 3.76
N ILE A 80 -1.60 7.42 4.06
CA ILE A 80 -0.71 8.49 3.62
C ILE A 80 0.29 7.91 2.63
N PHE A 81 0.32 8.46 1.43
CA PHE A 81 1.36 8.22 0.44
C PHE A 81 2.41 9.30 0.60
N VAL A 82 3.67 8.89 0.80
CA VAL A 82 4.84 9.76 0.90
C VAL A 82 5.61 9.62 -0.43
N PRO A 83 5.54 10.64 -1.30
CA PRO A 83 6.30 10.64 -2.54
C PRO A 83 7.83 10.54 -2.30
N PRO A 84 8.59 9.83 -3.17
CA PRO A 84 10.04 9.70 -3.01
C PRO A 84 10.80 11.03 -2.98
N ASP A 85 10.29 12.06 -3.66
CA ASP A 85 10.84 13.42 -3.69
C ASP A 85 10.79 14.14 -2.34
N LEU A 86 10.06 13.63 -1.35
CA LEU A 86 10.10 14.15 0.02
C LEU A 86 11.30 13.68 0.85
N VAL A 87 12.04 12.69 0.38
CA VAL A 87 13.12 12.02 1.13
C VAL A 87 14.51 12.56 0.74
N ASN A 88 14.58 13.51 -0.19
CA ASN A 88 15.82 14.16 -0.64
C ASN A 88 16.00 15.56 -0.05
#